data_AF-F3GK99-F1
#
_entry.id   AF-F3GK99-F1
#
_cell.length_a   1.000
_cell.length_b   1.000
_cell.length_c   1.000
_cell.angle_alpha   90.00
_cell.angle_beta   90.00
_cell.angle_gamma   90.00
#
_symmetry.space_group_name_H-M   'P 1'
#
loop_
_entity.id
_entity.type
_entity.pdbx_description
1 polymer ?
#
loop_
_entity_poly.entity_id
_entity_poly.type
_entity_poly.pdbx_seq_one_letter_code
_entity_poly.pdbx_strand_id
1 'polypeptide(L)'
;EPKALIGFAGPRVIEQTVREKLPEGFQRSEFLLDHGAIDMIVSRSELRPRLGNLLAQMMNLPTPRFVAPVIEPIVVPPAPATI
;
A
#
# COMPACT_ATOMS: atom_id res chain seq x y z
N GLU A 1 1.52 -1.49 1.07
CA GLU A 1 0.89 -2.07 -0.14
C GLU A 1 1.97 -2.79 -0.95
N PRO A 2 1.63 -3.81 -1.77
CA PRO A 2 2.61 -4.55 -2.55
C PRO A 2 3.49 -3.65 -3.43
N LYS A 3 4.78 -3.98 -3.52
CA LYS A 3 5.81 -3.27 -4.31
C LYS A 3 6.02 -1.78 -3.96
N ALA A 4 5.50 -1.31 -2.83
CA ALA A 4 5.64 0.08 -2.41
C ALA A 4 7.13 0.44 -2.24
N LEU A 5 7.54 1.61 -2.70
CA LEU A 5 8.89 2.15 -2.47
C LEU A 5 8.88 2.99 -1.19
N ILE A 6 9.68 2.58 -0.20
CA ILE A 6 9.72 3.16 1.14
C ILE A 6 11.18 3.37 1.53
N GLY A 7 11.56 4.60 1.85
CA GLY A 7 12.91 4.92 2.27
C GLY A 7 13.07 6.38 2.66
N PHE A 8 14.06 6.65 3.53
CA PHE A 8 14.39 8.01 3.95
C PHE A 8 15.10 8.81 2.85
N ALA A 9 16.07 8.18 2.17
CA ALA A 9 16.78 8.75 1.03
C ALA A 9 16.48 7.95 -0.24
N GLY A 10 16.46 8.62 -1.40
CA GLY A 10 16.27 7.95 -2.68
C GLY A 10 17.42 7.00 -3.03
N PRO A 11 17.17 5.91 -3.79
CA PRO A 11 18.17 4.87 -4.05
C PRO A 11 19.43 5.43 -4.72
N ARG A 12 19.29 6.37 -5.66
CA ARG A 12 20.41 7.03 -6.34
C ARG A 12 21.35 7.77 -5.38
N VAL A 13 20.81 8.42 -4.35
CA VAL A 13 21.62 9.15 -3.36
C VAL A 13 22.44 8.16 -2.55
N ILE A 14 21.81 7.05 -2.13
CA ILE A 14 22.47 6.01 -1.34
C ILE A 14 23.58 5.33 -2.14
N GLU A 15 23.33 4.96 -3.40
CA GLU A 15 24.35 4.37 -4.29
C GLU A 15 25.54 5.30 -4.47
N GLN A 16 25.32 6.60 -4.61
CA GLN A 16 26.40 7.59 -4.73
C GLN A 16 27.22 7.72 -3.44
N THR A 17 26.58 7.58 -2.27
CA THR A 17 27.27 7.67 -0.97
C THR A 17 28.05 6.39 -0.65
N VAL A 18 27.45 5.22 -0.85
CA VAL A 18 28.05 3.91 -0.50
C VAL A 18 29.00 3.40 -1.61
N ARG A 19 28.85 3.91 -2.84
CA ARG A 19 29.60 3.49 -4.04
C ARG A 19 29.45 2.01 -4.40
N GLU A 20 28.33 1.42 -4.00
CA GLU A 20 27.93 0.05 -4.30
C GLU A 20 26.53 0.04 -4.94
N LYS A 21 26.23 -1.02 -5.68
CA LYS A 21 24.86 -1.23 -6.19
C LYS A 21 23.96 -1.70 -5.06
N LEU A 22 22.75 -1.19 -5.02
CA LEU A 22 21.76 -1.64 -4.04
C LEU A 22 21.25 -3.04 -4.40
N PRO A 23 20.95 -3.88 -3.39
CA PRO A 23 20.31 -5.18 -3.60
C PRO A 23 19.01 -5.07 -4.42
N GLU A 24 18.65 -6.16 -5.09
CA GLU A 24 17.36 -6.23 -5.77
C GLU A 24 16.21 -6.05 -4.77
N GLY A 25 15.21 -5.26 -5.15
CA GLY A 25 14.07 -4.99 -4.28
C GLY A 25 14.40 -4.11 -3.07
N PHE A 26 15.61 -3.55 -2.95
CA PHE A 26 15.93 -2.60 -1.88
C PHE A 26 14.87 -1.49 -1.81
N GLN A 27 14.46 -1.11 -0.59
CA GLN A 27 13.36 -0.17 -0.31
C GLN A 27 11.96 -0.62 -0.77
N ARG A 28 11.79 -1.83 -1.31
CA ARG A 28 10.46 -2.38 -1.58
C ARG A 28 9.82 -2.90 -0.31
N SER A 29 8.50 -2.85 -0.24
CA SER A 29 7.72 -3.41 0.87
C SER A 29 8.14 -4.84 1.23
N GLU A 30 8.40 -5.68 0.24
CA GLU A 30 8.80 -7.08 0.39
C GLU A 30 10.18 -7.18 1.06
N PHE A 31 11.14 -6.39 0.58
CA PHE A 31 12.46 -6.30 1.20
C PHE A 31 12.37 -5.81 2.66
N LEU A 32 11.53 -4.80 2.92
CA LEU A 32 11.36 -4.27 4.28
C LEU A 32 10.65 -5.25 5.22
N LEU A 33 9.72 -6.06 4.70
CA LEU A 33 9.07 -7.12 5.47
C LEU A 33 10.09 -8.19 5.87
N ASP A 34 10.92 -8.65 4.91
CA ASP A 34 11.95 -9.65 5.15
C ASP A 34 13.02 -9.19 6.16
N HIS A 35 13.25 -7.88 6.26
CA HIS A 35 14.20 -7.29 7.22
C HIS A 35 13.54 -6.78 8.51
N GLY A 36 12.25 -7.06 8.73
CA GLY A 36 11.53 -6.73 9.96
C GLY A 36 11.24 -5.24 10.17
N ALA A 37 11.31 -4.42 9.12
CA ALA A 37 11.01 -3.00 9.19
C ALA A 37 9.50 -2.70 9.07
N ILE A 38 8.70 -3.64 8.56
CA ILE A 38 7.23 -3.55 8.50
C ILE A 38 6.61 -4.90 8.90
N ASP A 39 5.42 -4.89 9.48
CA ASP A 39 4.75 -6.11 9.98
C ASP A 39 3.95 -6.86 8.89
N MET A 40 3.43 -6.15 7.90
CA MET A 40 2.55 -6.74 6.89
C MET A 40 2.46 -5.94 5.60
N ILE A 41 2.18 -6.65 4.51
CA ILE A 41 1.86 -6.09 3.20
C ILE A 41 0.40 -6.42 2.91
N VAL A 42 -0.43 -5.39 2.75
CA VAL A 42 -1.88 -5.52 2.54
C VAL A 42 -2.26 -4.85 1.22
N SER A 43 -3.12 -5.50 0.44
CA SER A 43 -3.64 -4.96 -0.80
C SER A 43 -4.61 -3.79 -0.54
N ARG A 44 -4.79 -2.90 -1.51
CA ARG A 44 -5.64 -1.72 -1.35
C ARG A 44 -7.08 -2.05 -0.95
N SER A 45 -7.65 -3.07 -1.58
CA SER A 45 -9.03 -3.54 -1.35
C SER A 45 -9.22 -4.08 0.07
N GLU A 46 -8.18 -4.63 0.68
CA GLU A 46 -8.21 -5.20 2.02
C GLU A 46 -7.78 -4.23 3.12
N LEU A 47 -7.28 -3.04 2.75
CA LEU A 47 -6.73 -2.09 3.71
C LEU A 47 -7.79 -1.64 4.73
N ARG A 48 -8.98 -1.26 4.26
CA ARG A 48 -10.09 -0.82 5.13
C ARG A 48 -10.52 -1.91 6.11
N PRO A 49 -10.84 -3.15 5.68
CA PRO A 49 -11.20 -4.21 6.62
C PRO A 49 -10.06 -4.55 7.57
N ARG A 50 -8.81 -4.60 7.10
CA ARG A 50 -7.65 -4.88 7.96
C ARG A 50 -7.47 -3.85 9.06
N LEU A 51 -7.50 -2.56 8.72
CA LEU A 51 -7.28 -1.48 9.68
C LEU A 51 -8.34 -1.48 10.78
N GLY A 52 -9.62 -1.60 10.44
CA GLY A 52 -10.66 -1.59 11.48
C GLY A 52 -10.62 -2.84 12.37
N ASN A 53 -10.20 -4.00 11.84
CA ASN A 53 -9.98 -5.19 12.67
C ASN A 53 -8.83 -4.98 13.68
N LEU A 54 -7.70 -4.43 13.23
CA LEU A 54 -6.55 -4.15 14.11
C LEU A 54 -6.91 -3.14 15.20
N LEU A 55 -7.53 -2.03 14.81
CA LEU A 55 -7.96 -1.00 15.78
C LEU A 55 -8.95 -1.58 16.80
N ALA A 56 -9.92 -2.39 16.36
CA ALA A 56 -10.87 -3.01 17.26
C ALA A 56 -10.17 -3.93 18.29
N GLN A 57 -9.22 -4.75 17.84
CA GLN A 57 -8.42 -5.59 18.74
C GLN A 57 -7.60 -4.78 19.74
N MET A 58 -6.90 -3.74 19.27
CA MET A 58 -6.07 -2.88 20.12
C MET A 58 -6.87 -2.06 21.14
N MET A 59 -8.13 -1.76 20.82
CA MET A 59 -9.04 -0.96 21.67
C MET A 59 -10.01 -1.81 22.48
N ASN A 60 -9.91 -3.15 22.44
CA ASN A 60 -10.85 -4.08 23.07
C ASN A 60 -12.32 -3.85 22.65
N LEU A 61 -12.53 -3.59 21.36
CA LEU A 61 -13.83 -3.39 20.73
C LEU A 61 -14.22 -4.63 19.89
N PRO A 62 -15.52 -4.85 19.65
CA PRO A 62 -15.96 -5.91 18.74
C PRO A 62 -15.45 -5.65 17.32
N THR A 63 -15.16 -6.74 16.59
CA THR A 63 -14.69 -6.67 15.20
C THR A 63 -15.75 -6.03 14.28
N PRO A 64 -15.42 -4.97 13.53
CA PRO A 64 -16.36 -4.30 12.64
C PRO A 64 -16.77 -5.21 11.48
N ARG A 65 -18.05 -5.17 11.11
CA ARG A 65 -18.56 -5.84 9.89
C ARG A 65 -18.33 -4.94 8.69
N PHE A 66 -17.54 -5.42 7.73
CA PHE A 66 -17.34 -4.73 6.46
C PHE A 66 -18.27 -5.33 5.41
N VAL A 67 -19.15 -4.48 4.88
CA VAL A 67 -19.88 -4.77 3.65
C VAL A 67 -19.13 -4.06 2.53
N ALA A 68 -18.74 -4.79 1.49
CA ALA A 68 -18.07 -4.17 0.34
C ALA A 68 -19.01 -3.11 -0.28
N PRO A 69 -18.51 -1.91 -0.62
CA PRO A 69 -19.33 -0.93 -1.31
C PRO A 69 -19.77 -1.50 -2.67
N VAL A 70 -21.06 -1.43 -2.95
CA VAL A 70 -21.58 -1.69 -4.31
C VAL A 70 -21.10 -0.55 -5.18
N ILE A 71 -20.17 -0.83 -6.10
CA ILE A 71 -19.74 0.15 -7.10
C ILE A 71 -20.79 0.10 -8.21
N GLU A 72 -21.68 1.09 -8.23
CA GLU A 72 -22.54 1.29 -9.40
C GLU A 72 -21.67 1.80 -10.57
N PRO A 73 -21.87 1.28 -11.80
CA PRO A 73 -21.12 1.73 -12.95
C PRO A 73 -21.39 3.23 -13.18
N ILE A 74 -20.32 4.01 -13.23
CA ILE A 74 -20.39 5.42 -13.60
C ILE A 74 -20.80 5.47 -15.07
N VAL A 75 -22.04 5.89 -15.35
CA VAL A 75 -22.49 6.17 -16.71
C VAL A 75 -21.82 7.45 -17.18
N VAL A 76 -20.77 7.32 -17.99
CA VAL A 76 -20.14 8.46 -18.65
C VAL A 76 -21.06 8.90 -19.80
N PRO A 77 -21.59 10.14 -19.78
CA PRO A 77 -22.39 10.63 -20.89
C PRO A 77 -21.55 10.68 -22.19
N PRO A 78 -22.15 10.45 -23.36
CA PRO A 78 -21.43 10.51 -24.62
C PRO A 78 -20.78 11.89 -24.81
N ALA A 79 -19.52 11.90 -25.26
CA ALA A 79 -18.81 13.12 -25.57
C ALA A 79 -19.60 13.95 -26.60
N PRO A 80 -19.70 15.28 -26.45
CA PRO A 80 -20.38 16.12 -27.43
C PRO A 80 -19.68 15.97 -28.79
N ALA A 81 -20.47 15.75 -29.85
CA ALA A 81 -19.95 15.70 -31.20
C ALA A 81 -19.27 17.05 -31.53
N THR A 82 -17.98 17.01 -31.82
CA THR A 82 -17.25 18.16 -32.36
C THR A 82 -17.85 18.49 -33.73
N ILE A 83 -18.38 19.72 -33.85
CA ILE A 83 -18.80 20.33 -35.13
C ILE A 83 -17.54 20.80 -35.86
#